data_AF-A0ABD2JAM0-F1
#
_entry.id   AF-A0ABD2JAM0-F1
#
_cell.length_a   1.000
_cell.length_b   1.000
_cell.length_c   1.000
_cell.angle_alpha   90.00
_cell.angle_beta   90.00
_cell.angle_gamma   90.00
#
_symmetry.space_group_name_H-M   'P 1'
#
loop_
_entity.id
_entity.type
_entity.pdbx_description
1 polymer ?
#
loop_
_entity_poly.entity_id
_entity_poly.type
_entity_poly.pdbx_seq_one_letter_code
_entity_poly.pdbx_strand_id
1 'polypeptide(L)'
;MIPSLFDLANKEKSYGFIKLSQTHLCTNFSLPRTLTKKQKQIANELKKKVEHDMEQKGREALDLLDKILIPKVDEPVAKVTYLRMKADFHRYMAEIKEAENDDPQKAKQSYEEAWDIAQQKIRPSHPIRLGVALNFAVFLHEFIKMPEEGRKLAQKAHDDGNADLLADTSGDSYLESIGILEKLDENMRIWTATQEQDGSSERGNF
;
A
#
# COMPACT_ATOMS: atom_id res chain seq x y z
N MET A 1 29.16 5.75 5.38
CA MET A 1 28.22 6.78 4.92
C MET A 1 26.83 6.20 5.09
N ILE A 2 26.08 6.65 6.10
CA ILE A 2 24.76 6.10 6.43
C ILE A 2 23.80 6.54 5.32
N PRO A 3 23.14 5.61 4.59
CA PRO A 3 22.15 5.99 3.59
C PRO A 3 21.04 6.80 4.26
N SER A 4 20.56 7.85 3.58
CA SER A 4 19.47 8.66 4.13
C SER A 4 18.20 7.80 4.31
N LEU A 5 17.34 8.14 5.26
CA LEU A 5 16.02 7.49 5.42
C LEU A 5 15.21 7.49 4.11
N PHE A 6 15.46 8.48 3.24
CA PHE A 6 14.91 8.59 1.90
C PHE A 6 15.47 7.54 0.93
N ASP A 7 16.76 7.22 1.02
CA ASP A 7 17.40 6.15 0.25
C ASP A 7 16.97 4.76 0.72
N LEU A 8 16.68 4.59 2.01
CA LEU A 8 16.13 3.33 2.55
C LEU A 8 14.68 3.12 2.09
N ALA A 9 13.88 4.19 2.05
CA ALA A 9 12.50 4.15 1.57
C ALA A 9 12.41 3.89 0.05
N ASN A 10 13.40 4.33 -0.73
CA ASN A 10 13.41 4.15 -2.19
C ASN A 10 14.18 2.91 -2.68
N LYS A 11 15.18 2.39 -1.94
CA LYS A 11 15.96 1.20 -2.39
C LYS A 11 15.25 -0.14 -2.19
N GLU A 12 14.27 -0.24 -1.30
CA GLU A 12 13.43 -1.43 -1.19
C GLU A 12 12.26 -1.35 -2.18
N LYS A 13 12.61 -1.58 -3.45
CA LYS A 13 11.76 -1.77 -4.63
C LYS A 13 10.33 -2.17 -4.26
N SER A 14 9.37 -1.49 -4.89
CA SER A 14 7.89 -1.57 -4.83
C SER A 14 7.21 -2.96 -4.87
N TYR A 15 7.94 -4.04 -4.65
CA TYR A 15 7.46 -5.38 -4.30
C TYR A 15 7.63 -5.65 -2.80
N GLY A 16 8.69 -5.14 -2.16
CA GLY A 16 9.01 -5.38 -0.75
C GLY A 16 8.02 -4.73 0.19
N PHE A 17 7.61 -3.47 -0.05
CA PHE A 17 6.69 -2.76 0.85
C PHE A 17 5.23 -3.25 0.75
N ILE A 18 4.74 -3.55 -0.46
CA ILE A 18 3.41 -4.16 -0.69
C ILE A 18 3.40 -5.61 -0.17
N LYS A 19 4.52 -6.33 -0.25
CA LYS A 19 4.66 -7.69 0.30
C LYS A 19 5.04 -7.74 1.78
N LEU A 20 5.59 -6.67 2.35
CA LEU A 20 5.78 -6.49 3.80
C LEU A 20 4.42 -6.24 4.45
N SER A 21 3.53 -5.50 3.78
CA SER A 21 2.11 -5.48 4.14
C SER A 21 1.39 -6.81 3.89
N GLN A 22 1.66 -7.51 2.79
CA GLN A 22 0.95 -8.77 2.48
C GLN A 22 1.53 -10.02 3.18
N THR A 23 2.75 -10.01 3.75
CA THR A 23 3.39 -11.28 4.13
C THR A 23 4.28 -11.27 5.37
N HIS A 24 4.72 -10.15 5.96
CA HIS A 24 5.78 -10.26 6.98
C HIS A 24 5.67 -9.43 8.26
N LEU A 25 4.75 -8.48 8.39
CA LEU A 25 4.56 -7.82 9.69
C LEU A 25 3.42 -8.42 10.52
N CYS A 26 2.34 -8.91 9.90
CA CYS A 26 1.15 -9.38 10.63
C CYS A 26 0.39 -10.56 9.97
N THR A 27 1.00 -11.33 9.07
CA THR A 27 0.51 -12.69 8.82
C THR A 27 0.75 -13.49 10.08
N ASN A 28 -0.28 -13.60 10.93
CA ASN A 28 -0.41 -14.53 12.06
C ASN A 28 0.91 -15.21 12.40
N PHE A 29 1.81 -14.55 13.15
CA PHE A 29 3.02 -15.19 13.67
C PHE A 29 2.56 -16.32 14.59
N SER A 30 2.23 -17.43 13.95
CA SER A 30 1.58 -18.56 14.55
C SER A 30 2.73 -19.34 15.12
N LEU A 31 3.02 -19.05 16.37
CA LEU A 31 4.03 -19.73 17.15
C LEU A 31 3.94 -21.24 16.86
N PRO A 32 5.04 -21.87 16.42
CA PRO A 32 5.03 -23.30 16.14
C PRO A 32 4.40 -24.07 17.28
N ARG A 33 3.50 -25.02 16.96
CA ARG A 33 2.78 -25.81 17.98
C ARG A 33 3.75 -26.55 18.91
N THR A 34 4.99 -26.78 18.46
CA THR A 34 6.11 -27.43 19.14
C THR A 34 6.78 -26.58 20.22
N LEU A 35 6.48 -25.29 20.35
CA LEU A 35 7.11 -24.43 21.36
C LEU A 35 6.59 -24.75 22.77
N THR A 36 7.52 -24.78 23.72
CA THR A 36 7.22 -24.87 25.16
C THR A 36 6.47 -23.62 25.64
N LYS A 37 5.76 -23.73 26.77
CA LYS A 37 5.04 -22.60 27.39
C LYS A 37 5.97 -21.38 27.62
N LYS A 38 7.21 -21.62 28.06
CA LYS A 38 8.21 -20.56 28.28
C LYS A 38 8.64 -19.89 26.97
N GLN A 39 8.86 -20.66 25.91
CA GLN A 39 9.19 -20.09 24.59
C GLN A 39 8.04 -19.26 24.01
N LYS A 40 6.79 -19.73 24.16
CA LYS A 40 5.61 -18.95 23.73
C LYS A 40 5.49 -17.63 24.49
N GLN A 41 5.78 -17.63 25.80
CA GLN A 41 5.76 -16.40 26.60
C GLN A 41 6.82 -15.40 26.14
N ILE A 42 8.08 -15.83 25.96
CA ILE A 42 9.16 -14.97 25.47
C ILE A 42 8.82 -14.38 24.10
N ALA A 43 8.28 -15.21 23.19
CA ALA A 43 7.93 -14.75 21.86
C ALA A 43 6.79 -13.71 21.88
N ASN A 44 5.80 -13.88 22.76
CA ASN A 44 4.73 -12.89 22.95
C ASN A 44 5.24 -11.56 23.55
N GLU A 45 6.19 -11.62 24.49
CA GLU A 45 6.81 -10.42 25.07
C GLU A 45 7.63 -9.66 24.01
N LEU A 46 8.40 -10.39 23.18
CA LEU A 46 9.12 -9.81 22.05
C LEU A 46 8.18 -9.19 21.01
N LYS A 47 7.09 -9.90 20.66
CA LYS A 47 6.06 -9.40 19.75
C LYS A 47 5.52 -8.05 20.23
N LYS A 48 5.07 -7.98 21.49
CA LYS A 48 4.54 -6.74 22.09
C LYS A 48 5.55 -5.60 22.08
N LYS A 49 6.83 -5.89 22.34
CA LYS A 49 7.88 -4.87 22.29
C LYS A 49 8.07 -4.33 20.87
N VAL A 50 8.11 -5.20 19.86
CA VAL A 50 8.24 -4.81 18.46
C VAL A 50 7.04 -3.99 18.01
N GLU A 51 5.82 -4.43 18.35
CA GLU A 51 4.59 -3.70 18.04
C GLU A 51 4.58 -2.30 18.66
N HIS A 52 5.03 -2.16 19.91
CA HIS A 52 5.16 -0.88 20.59
C HIS A 52 6.18 0.05 19.90
N ASP A 53 7.37 -0.46 19.58
CA ASP A 53 8.42 0.31 18.91
C ASP A 53 7.99 0.76 17.50
N MET A 54 7.27 -0.11 16.77
CA MET A 54 6.70 0.20 15.47
C MET A 54 5.61 1.26 15.56
N GLU A 55 4.71 1.16 16.55
CA GLU A 55 3.65 2.13 16.79
C GLU A 55 4.22 3.51 17.13
N GLN A 56 5.25 3.56 17.99
CA GLN A 56 5.91 4.83 18.34
C GLN A 56 6.53 5.49 17.09
N LYS A 57 7.34 4.73 16.33
CA LYS A 57 7.99 5.25 15.12
C LYS A 57 6.98 5.64 14.03
N GLY A 58 5.90 4.87 13.89
CA GLY A 58 4.81 5.20 12.98
C GLY A 58 4.16 6.53 13.33
N ARG A 59 3.90 6.79 14.62
CA ARG A 59 3.39 8.09 15.08
C ARG A 59 4.36 9.25 14.85
N GLU A 60 5.65 9.05 15.12
CA GLU A 60 6.68 10.06 14.84
C GLU A 60 6.74 10.41 13.33
N ALA A 61 6.65 9.40 12.46
CA ALA A 61 6.61 9.59 11.02
C ALA A 61 5.34 10.33 10.55
N LEU A 62 4.17 9.97 11.09
CA LEU A 62 2.91 10.66 10.81
C LEU A 62 2.96 12.14 11.24
N ASP A 63 3.51 12.41 12.43
CA ASP A 63 3.70 13.77 12.92
C ASP A 63 4.62 14.59 12.01
N LEU A 64 5.71 13.99 11.52
CA LEU A 64 6.61 14.64 10.57
C LEU A 64 5.91 14.94 9.24
N LEU A 65 5.12 14.00 8.73
CA LEU A 65 4.35 14.17 7.49
C LEU A 65 3.34 15.30 7.62
N ASP A 66 2.54 15.30 8.68
CA ASP A 66 1.44 16.24 8.88
C ASP A 66 1.90 17.65 9.26
N LYS A 67 2.93 17.78 10.10
CA LYS A 67 3.35 19.07 10.65
C LYS A 67 4.42 19.76 9.81
N ILE A 68 5.17 19.01 9.02
CA ILE A 68 6.37 19.52 8.34
C ILE A 68 6.34 19.26 6.84
N LEU A 69 6.25 18.00 6.40
CA LEU A 69 6.50 17.67 5.00
C LEU A 69 5.35 18.07 4.07
N ILE A 70 4.12 17.63 4.36
CA ILE A 70 2.94 17.91 3.52
C ILE A 70 2.61 19.41 3.47
N PRO A 71 2.67 20.19 4.57
CA PRO A 71 2.35 21.62 4.52
C PRO A 71 3.41 22.49 3.81
N LYS A 72 4.66 22.01 3.68
CA LYS A 72 5.77 22.79 3.13
C LYS A 72 6.09 22.49 1.67
N VAL A 73 5.40 21.51 1.06
CA VAL A 73 5.67 21.10 -0.32
C VAL A 73 4.60 21.61 -1.27
N ASP A 74 5.02 22.39 -2.25
CA ASP A 74 4.16 22.89 -3.33
C ASP A 74 4.21 21.99 -4.57
N GLU A 75 5.29 21.22 -4.71
CA GLU A 75 5.56 20.35 -5.85
C GLU A 75 4.60 19.14 -5.82
N PRO A 76 3.73 18.95 -6.83
CA PRO A 76 2.66 17.94 -6.77
C PRO A 76 3.16 16.51 -6.61
N VAL A 77 4.27 16.13 -7.25
CA VAL A 77 4.79 14.76 -7.19
C VAL A 77 5.25 14.44 -5.77
N ALA A 78 6.00 15.33 -5.13
CA ALA A 78 6.41 15.18 -3.74
C ALA A 78 5.22 15.20 -2.78
N LYS A 79 4.24 16.09 -2.98
CA LYS A 79 3.02 16.12 -2.14
C LYS A 79 2.25 14.80 -2.19
N VAL A 80 2.02 14.28 -3.39
CA VAL A 80 1.37 12.98 -3.60
C VAL A 80 2.18 11.84 -2.98
N THR A 81 3.51 11.90 -3.09
CA THR A 81 4.42 10.91 -2.45
C THR A 81 4.27 10.92 -0.93
N TYR A 82 4.22 12.09 -0.29
CA TYR A 82 4.05 12.17 1.17
C TYR A 82 2.65 11.77 1.64
N LEU A 83 1.60 12.12 0.91
CA LEU A 83 0.24 11.68 1.22
C LEU A 83 0.09 10.16 1.10
N ARG A 84 0.71 9.54 0.08
CA ARG A 84 0.82 8.08 -0.04
C ARG A 84 1.52 7.48 1.18
N MET A 85 2.66 8.03 1.58
CA MET A 85 3.38 7.56 2.77
C MET A 85 2.52 7.66 4.04
N LYS A 86 1.78 8.77 4.21
CA LYS A 86 0.84 8.95 5.32
C LYS A 86 -0.23 7.86 5.33
N ALA A 87 -0.79 7.54 4.16
CA ALA A 87 -1.79 6.49 4.03
C ALA A 87 -1.23 5.12 4.41
N ASP A 88 -0.03 4.79 3.94
CA ASP A 88 0.66 3.54 4.29
C ASP A 88 0.97 3.45 5.79
N PHE A 89 1.42 4.52 6.43
CA PHE A 89 1.63 4.54 7.89
C PHE A 89 0.35 4.28 8.66
N HIS A 90 -0.76 4.94 8.31
CA HIS A 90 -2.05 4.64 8.94
C HIS A 90 -2.47 3.19 8.71
N ARG A 91 -2.29 2.64 7.51
CA ARG A 91 -2.58 1.23 7.24
C ARG A 91 -1.75 0.30 8.13
N TYR A 92 -0.46 0.56 8.31
CA TYR A 92 0.38 -0.21 9.24
C TYR A 92 -0.06 -0.08 10.69
N MET A 93 -0.44 1.12 11.12
CA MET A 93 -0.98 1.35 12.46
C MET A 93 -2.27 0.55 12.72
N ALA A 94 -3.11 0.42 11.70
CA ALA A 94 -4.33 -0.37 11.76
C ALA A 94 -4.06 -1.88 11.84
N GLU A 95 -3.00 -2.38 11.22
CA GLU A 95 -2.60 -3.79 11.29
C GLU A 95 -2.03 -4.20 12.65
N ILE A 96 -1.36 -3.28 13.36
CA ILE A 96 -0.74 -3.54 14.68
C ILE A 96 -1.79 -3.55 15.80
N LYS A 97 -2.81 -2.70 15.70
CA LYS A 97 -3.80 -2.51 16.76
C LYS A 97 -4.89 -3.57 16.67
N GLU A 98 -5.00 -4.40 17.71
CA GLU A 98 -6.08 -5.40 17.83
C GLU A 98 -7.46 -4.77 18.11
N ALA A 99 -7.50 -3.52 18.59
CA ALA A 99 -8.72 -2.79 18.91
C ALA A 99 -9.17 -1.85 17.77
N GLU A 100 -10.47 -1.61 17.69
CA GLU A 100 -11.08 -0.66 16.76
C GLU A 100 -10.42 0.72 16.90
N ASN A 101 -10.00 1.28 15.76
CA ASN A 101 -9.34 2.56 15.68
C ASN A 101 -9.69 3.26 14.35
N ASP A 102 -9.33 4.53 14.24
CA ASP A 102 -9.64 5.37 13.09
C ASP A 102 -8.57 5.34 11.97
N ASP A 103 -7.51 4.55 12.14
CA ASP A 103 -6.41 4.48 11.18
C ASP A 103 -6.86 3.97 9.79
N PRO A 104 -7.77 2.98 9.63
CA PRO A 104 -8.32 2.60 8.32
C PRO A 104 -8.94 3.79 7.58
N GLN A 105 -9.72 4.61 8.29
CA GLN A 105 -10.41 5.75 7.69
C GLN A 105 -9.43 6.87 7.33
N LYS A 106 -8.42 7.11 8.17
CA LYS A 106 -7.35 8.08 7.89
C LYS A 106 -6.48 7.66 6.72
N ALA A 107 -6.19 6.36 6.59
CA ALA A 107 -5.49 5.79 5.45
C ALA A 107 -6.30 6.03 4.16
N LYS A 108 -7.60 5.72 4.18
CA LYS A 108 -8.51 5.97 3.06
C LYS A 108 -8.52 7.44 2.64
N GLN A 109 -8.70 8.36 3.58
CA GLN A 109 -8.70 9.80 3.31
C GLN A 109 -7.38 10.29 2.71
N SER A 110 -6.25 9.79 3.21
CA SER A 110 -4.92 10.16 2.70
C SER A 110 -4.69 9.63 1.28
N TYR A 111 -5.20 8.42 0.98
CA TYR A 111 -5.19 7.88 -0.37
C TYR A 111 -6.09 8.65 -1.34
N GLU A 112 -7.29 9.02 -0.91
CA GLU A 112 -8.22 9.84 -1.70
C GLU A 112 -7.61 11.20 -2.04
N GLU A 113 -7.03 11.90 -1.06
CA GLU A 113 -6.35 13.18 -1.28
C GLU A 113 -5.14 13.04 -2.23
N ALA A 114 -4.32 12.00 -2.05
CA ALA A 114 -3.19 11.72 -2.93
C ALA A 114 -3.66 11.46 -4.36
N TRP A 115 -4.73 10.69 -4.53
CA TRP A 115 -5.28 10.31 -5.82
C TRP A 115 -5.89 11.52 -6.53
N ASP A 116 -6.67 12.35 -5.84
CA ASP A 116 -7.27 13.56 -6.39
C ASP A 116 -6.21 14.53 -6.94
N ILE A 117 -5.15 14.77 -6.17
CA ILE A 117 -4.03 15.64 -6.61
C ILE A 117 -3.32 15.00 -7.81
N ALA A 118 -3.04 13.69 -7.75
CA ALA A 118 -2.35 12.99 -8.84
C ALA A 118 -3.14 13.05 -10.14
N GLN A 119 -4.47 12.85 -10.10
CA GLN A 119 -5.34 12.92 -11.28
C GLN A 119 -5.34 14.31 -11.92
N GLN A 120 -5.25 15.37 -11.12
CA GLN A 120 -5.33 16.75 -11.59
C GLN A 120 -3.99 17.33 -12.05
N LYS A 121 -2.88 16.92 -11.42
CA LYS A 121 -1.58 17.60 -11.54
C LYS A 121 -0.47 16.76 -12.14
N ILE A 122 -0.67 15.44 -12.26
CA ILE A 122 0.37 14.51 -12.70
C ILE A 122 -0.14 13.73 -13.92
N ARG A 123 0.70 13.63 -14.97
CA ARG A 123 0.34 12.90 -16.19
C ARG A 123 -0.01 11.43 -15.90
N PRO A 124 -0.96 10.81 -16.63
CA PRO A 124 -1.41 9.44 -16.35
C PRO A 124 -0.32 8.39 -16.28
N SER A 125 0.65 8.43 -17.19
CA SER A 125 1.76 7.47 -17.21
C SER A 125 2.80 7.69 -16.12
N HIS A 126 2.73 8.77 -15.33
CA HIS A 126 3.78 9.07 -14.38
C HIS A 126 3.85 7.99 -13.28
N PRO A 127 5.04 7.45 -12.93
CA PRO A 127 5.18 6.36 -11.96
C PRO A 127 4.55 6.66 -10.61
N ILE A 128 4.68 7.90 -10.10
CA ILE A 128 4.08 8.28 -8.82
C ILE A 128 2.54 8.23 -8.85
N ARG A 129 1.90 8.65 -9.96
CA ARG A 129 0.45 8.57 -10.11
C ARG A 129 -0.01 7.11 -10.19
N LEU A 130 0.66 6.31 -11.03
CA LEU A 130 0.38 4.88 -11.16
C LEU A 130 0.61 4.13 -9.84
N GLY A 131 1.67 4.47 -9.11
CA GLY A 131 2.01 3.87 -7.83
C GLY A 131 0.99 4.17 -6.72
N VAL A 132 0.44 5.39 -6.68
CA VAL A 132 -0.67 5.72 -5.78
C VAL A 132 -1.91 4.92 -6.15
N ALA A 133 -2.25 4.83 -7.44
CA ALA A 133 -3.39 4.05 -7.87
C ALA A 133 -3.27 2.56 -7.48
N LEU A 134 -2.10 1.97 -7.73
CA LEU A 134 -1.82 0.58 -7.37
C LEU A 134 -1.99 0.34 -5.87
N ASN A 135 -1.36 1.15 -5.03
CA ASN A 135 -1.46 1.02 -3.57
C ASN A 135 -2.90 1.21 -3.08
N PHE A 136 -3.61 2.21 -3.62
CA PHE A 136 -4.98 2.50 -3.21
C PHE A 136 -5.96 1.40 -3.65
N ALA A 137 -5.81 0.87 -4.87
CA ALA A 137 -6.61 -0.24 -5.36
C ALA A 137 -6.46 -1.49 -4.48
N VAL A 138 -5.21 -1.85 -4.13
CA VAL A 138 -4.90 -2.96 -3.21
C VAL A 138 -5.51 -2.70 -1.83
N PHE A 139 -5.39 -1.49 -1.31
CA PHE A 139 -5.97 -1.12 -0.02
C PHE A 139 -7.50 -1.26 -0.01
N LEU A 140 -8.19 -0.75 -1.04
CA LEU A 140 -9.64 -0.90 -1.16
C LEU A 140 -10.05 -2.37 -1.25
N HIS A 141 -9.33 -3.16 -2.06
CA HIS A 141 -9.64 -4.57 -2.29
C HIS A 141 -9.39 -5.43 -1.04
N GLU A 142 -8.18 -5.36 -0.49
CA GLU A 142 -7.70 -6.30 0.53
C GLU A 142 -7.97 -5.83 1.95
N PHE A 143 -7.92 -4.52 2.21
CA PHE A 143 -8.00 -3.96 3.56
C PHE A 143 -9.41 -3.49 3.89
N ILE A 144 -10.01 -2.64 3.05
CA ILE A 144 -11.36 -2.08 3.26
C ILE A 144 -12.46 -3.07 2.84
N LYS A 145 -12.12 -4.14 2.11
CA LYS A 145 -13.06 -5.14 1.59
C LYS A 145 -14.09 -4.56 0.63
N MET A 146 -13.65 -3.60 -0.19
CA MET A 146 -14.40 -3.01 -1.31
C MET A 146 -13.75 -3.43 -2.64
N PRO A 147 -13.81 -4.73 -3.00
CA PRO A 147 -13.07 -5.28 -4.14
C PRO A 147 -13.48 -4.67 -5.47
N GLU A 148 -14.75 -4.32 -5.64
CA GLU A 148 -15.25 -3.71 -6.87
C GLU A 148 -14.68 -2.31 -7.11
N GLU A 149 -14.58 -1.50 -6.06
CA GLU A 149 -13.98 -0.16 -6.15
C GLU A 149 -12.47 -0.25 -6.40
N GLY A 150 -11.78 -1.16 -5.71
CA GLY A 150 -10.36 -1.43 -5.95
C GLY A 150 -10.08 -1.83 -7.41
N ARG A 151 -10.90 -2.73 -7.98
CA ARG A 151 -10.79 -3.14 -9.39
C ARG A 151 -11.04 -1.99 -10.36
N LYS A 152 -12.10 -1.21 -10.15
CA LYS A 152 -12.40 -0.05 -11.01
C LYS A 152 -11.26 0.97 -10.99
N LEU A 153 -10.67 1.21 -9.82
CA LEU A 153 -9.54 2.11 -9.69
C LEU A 153 -8.31 1.58 -10.43
N ALA A 154 -7.98 0.31 -10.24
CA ALA A 154 -6.85 -0.33 -10.94
C ALA A 154 -7.02 -0.29 -12.46
N GLN A 155 -8.19 -0.69 -12.96
CA GLN A 155 -8.52 -0.70 -14.38
C GLN A 155 -8.39 0.70 -14.99
N LYS A 156 -8.99 1.70 -14.34
CA LYS A 156 -8.93 3.09 -14.81
C LYS A 156 -7.49 3.60 -14.89
N ALA A 157 -6.68 3.36 -13.86
CA ALA A 157 -5.29 3.80 -13.84
C ALA A 157 -4.45 3.09 -14.90
N HIS A 158 -4.73 1.81 -15.14
CA HIS A 158 -4.07 1.02 -16.18
C HIS A 158 -4.39 1.55 -17.57
N ASP A 159 -5.68 1.75 -17.88
CA ASP A 159 -6.13 2.21 -19.20
C ASP A 159 -5.64 3.64 -19.49
N ASP A 160 -5.77 4.56 -18.53
CA ASP A 160 -5.30 5.94 -18.65
C ASP A 160 -3.76 5.98 -18.84
N GLY A 161 -3.03 5.17 -18.07
CA GLY A 161 -1.57 5.12 -18.12
C GLY A 161 -1.03 4.54 -19.43
N ASN A 162 -1.64 3.46 -19.92
CA ASN A 162 -1.29 2.87 -21.22
C ASN A 162 -1.58 3.81 -22.38
N ALA A 163 -2.76 4.46 -22.39
CA ALA A 163 -3.11 5.40 -23.44
C ALA A 163 -2.10 6.57 -23.52
N ASP A 164 -1.67 7.09 -22.37
CA ASP A 164 -0.65 8.15 -22.29
C ASP A 164 0.74 7.67 -22.76
N LEU A 165 1.17 6.46 -22.38
CA LEU A 165 2.44 5.88 -22.86
C LEU A 165 2.47 5.60 -24.36
N LEU A 166 1.34 5.18 -24.95
CA LEU A 166 1.24 4.98 -26.40
C LEU A 166 1.34 6.30 -27.17
N ALA A 167 0.92 7.40 -26.57
CA ALA A 167 1.02 8.74 -27.17
C ALA A 167 2.43 9.32 -27.06
N ASP A 168 3.20 8.98 -26.01
CA ASP A 168 4.56 9.44 -25.79
C ASP A 168 5.43 8.39 -25.07
N THR A 169 6.33 7.75 -25.83
CA THR A 169 7.27 6.73 -25.35
C THR A 169 8.64 7.29 -24.94
N SER A 170 8.83 8.61 -24.98
CA SER A 170 10.17 9.24 -24.88
C SER A 170 10.60 9.61 -23.45
N GLY A 171 9.78 9.33 -22.44
CA GLY A 171 10.05 9.75 -21.06
C GLY A 171 11.09 8.89 -20.34
N ASP A 172 11.98 9.54 -19.57
CA ASP A 172 13.00 8.89 -18.72
C ASP A 172 12.43 7.89 -17.70
N SER A 173 11.13 8.00 -17.38
CA SER A 173 10.41 7.13 -16.45
C SER A 173 9.63 5.98 -17.11
N TYR A 174 9.80 5.76 -18.42
CA TYR A 174 9.01 4.82 -19.21
C TYR A 174 9.03 3.39 -18.64
N LEU A 175 10.24 2.86 -18.37
CA LEU A 175 10.41 1.49 -17.86
C LEU A 175 9.79 1.29 -16.47
N GLU A 176 9.86 2.31 -15.62
CA GLU A 176 9.23 2.26 -14.30
C GLU A 176 7.70 2.23 -14.41
N SER A 177 7.17 3.03 -15.33
CA SER A 177 5.73 3.14 -15.59
C SER A 177 5.16 1.81 -16.10
N ILE A 178 5.82 1.18 -17.07
CA ILE A 178 5.47 -0.16 -17.59
C ILE A 178 5.46 -1.19 -16.46
N GLY A 179 6.51 -1.22 -15.62
CA GLY A 179 6.57 -2.16 -14.51
C GLY A 179 5.49 -1.96 -13.44
N ILE A 180 4.85 -0.79 -13.36
CA ILE A 180 3.69 -0.56 -12.48
C ILE A 180 2.39 -0.99 -13.17
N LEU A 181 2.25 -0.73 -14.47
CA LEU A 181 1.09 -1.16 -15.26
C LEU A 181 0.97 -2.69 -15.28
N GLU A 182 2.07 -3.41 -15.50
CA GLU A 182 2.12 -4.87 -15.40
C GLU A 182 1.65 -5.40 -14.04
N LYS A 183 1.93 -4.66 -12.95
CA LYS A 183 1.46 -5.04 -11.61
C LYS A 183 -0.03 -4.80 -11.41
N LEU A 184 -0.57 -3.72 -12.00
CA LEU A 184 -2.01 -3.49 -12.01
C LEU A 184 -2.72 -4.65 -12.72
N ASP A 185 -2.21 -5.06 -13.89
CA ASP A 185 -2.72 -6.22 -14.64
C ASP A 185 -2.65 -7.52 -13.82
N GLU A 186 -1.50 -7.81 -13.21
CA GLU A 186 -1.35 -9.04 -12.41
C GLU A 186 -2.32 -9.05 -11.22
N ASN A 187 -2.48 -7.93 -10.51
CA ASN A 187 -3.45 -7.83 -9.42
C ASN A 187 -4.89 -8.07 -9.91
N MET A 188 -5.30 -7.43 -11.02
CA MET A 188 -6.64 -7.62 -11.59
C MET A 188 -6.89 -9.08 -12.01
N ARG A 189 -5.88 -9.74 -12.58
CA ARG A 189 -5.93 -11.16 -12.93
C ARG A 189 -6.12 -12.04 -11.70
N ILE A 190 -5.34 -11.81 -10.64
CA ILE A 190 -5.46 -12.53 -9.36
C ILE A 190 -6.87 -12.35 -8.78
N TRP A 191 -7.35 -11.11 -8.68
CA TRP A 191 -8.65 -10.80 -8.08
C TRP A 191 -9.81 -11.43 -8.86
N THR A 192 -9.72 -11.53 -10.17
CA THR A 192 -10.73 -12.19 -11.01
C THR A 192 -10.73 -13.70 -10.81
N ALA A 193 -9.55 -14.33 -10.78
CA ALA A 193 -9.42 -15.76 -10.56
C ALA A 193 -9.93 -16.21 -9.17
N THR A 194 -9.73 -15.39 -8.13
CA THR A 194 -10.25 -15.67 -6.78
C THR A 194 -11.79 -15.64 -6.75
N GLN A 195 -12.43 -14.69 -7.45
CA GLN A 195 -13.90 -14.63 -7.51
C GLN A 195 -14.53 -15.84 -8.22
N GLU A 196 -13.88 -16.35 -9.27
CA GLU A 196 -14.35 -17.55 -9.98
C GLU A 196 -14.27 -18.81 -9.11
N GLN A 197 -13.24 -18.91 -8.26
CA GLN A 197 -13.10 -20.01 -7.30
C GLN A 197 -14.15 -19.95 -6.18
N ASP A 198 -14.38 -18.77 -5.60
CA ASP A 198 -15.39 -18.59 -4.55
C ASP A 198 -16.82 -18.83 -5.08
N GLY A 199 -17.14 -18.34 -6.28
CA GLY A 199 -18.44 -18.54 -6.93
C GLY A 199 -18.70 -19.94 -7.50
N SER A 200 -17.68 -20.81 -7.53
CA SER A 200 -17.80 -22.21 -7.94
C SER A 200 -18.10 -23.14 -6.75
N SER A 201 -17.70 -22.76 -5.55
CA SER A 201 -17.96 -23.51 -4.31
C SER A 201 -19.39 -23.34 -3.80
N GLU A 202 -20.07 -22.23 -4.13
CA GLU A 202 -21.49 -22.00 -3.78
C GLU A 202 -22.49 -22.66 -4.74
N ARG A 203 -22.06 -23.09 -5.93
CA ARG A 203 -22.93 -23.77 -6.93
C ARG A 203 -22.93 -25.30 -6.86
N GLY A 204 -22.31 -25.87 -5.83
CA GLY A 204 -22.17 -27.33 -5.63
C GLY A 204 -23.13 -27.97 -4.64
N ASN A 205 -24.14 -27.25 -4.12
CA ASN A 205 -25.14 -27.80 -3.20
C ASN A 205 -26.57 -27.54 -3.72
N PHE A 206 -27.00 -28.33 -4.71
CA PHE A 206 -28.41 -28.60 -4.99
C PHE A 206 -28.60 -30.04 -5.42
#